data_AF-A0A7J9RAG7-F1
#
_entry.id   AF-A0A7J9RAG7-F1
#
_cell.length_a   1.000
_cell.length_b   1.000
_cell.length_c   1.000
_cell.angle_alpha   90.00
_cell.angle_beta   90.00
_cell.angle_gamma   90.00
#
_symmetry.space_group_name_H-M   'P 1'
#
loop_
_entity.id
_entity.type
_entity.pdbx_description
1 polymer ?
#
loop_
_entity_poly.entity_id
_entity_poly.type
_entity_poly.pdbx_seq_one_letter_code
_entity_poly.pdbx_strand_id
1 'polypeptide(L)' 'MKKSELRRLIARYQEVQIKMKKSQNNRLKKETGEIEQRYYHETGRNLKLDLKENTV' A
#
# COMPACT_ATOMS: atom_id res chain seq x y z
N MET A 1 12.29 7.75 -4.61
CA MET A 1 10.92 8.23 -4.92
C MET A 1 10.68 9.64 -4.37
N LYS A 2 10.01 10.53 -5.12
CA LYS A 2 9.63 11.86 -4.60
C LYS A 2 8.48 11.73 -3.59
N LYS A 3 8.37 12.68 -2.63
CA LYS A 3 7.25 12.70 -1.65
C LYS A 3 5.86 12.61 -2.31
N SER A 4 5.68 13.21 -3.48
CA SER A 4 4.43 13.14 -4.26
C SER A 4 4.13 11.74 -4.80
N GLU A 5 5.16 11.01 -5.23
CA GLU A 5 5.04 9.63 -5.69
C GLU A 5 4.74 8.68 -4.53
N LEU A 6 5.35 8.90 -3.36
CA LEU A 6 5.07 8.11 -2.16
C LEU A 6 3.61 8.25 -1.72
N ARG A 7 3.07 9.48 -1.75
CA ARG A 7 1.64 9.74 -1.49
C ARG A 7 0.73 9.02 -2.49
N ARG A 8 1.09 9.00 -3.78
CA ARG A 8 0.36 8.24 -4.80
C ARG A 8 0.41 6.73 -4.54
N LEU A 9 1.57 6.23 -4.12
CA LEU A 9 1.76 4.81 -3.79
C LEU A 9 0.86 4.39 -2.62
N ILE A 10 0.80 5.22 -1.56
CA ILE A 10 -0.09 5.03 -0.41
C ILE A 10 -1.57 5.08 -0.82
N ALA A 11 -1.98 6.08 -1.60
CA ALA A 11 -3.37 6.20 -2.04
C ALA A 11 -3.81 4.96 -2.86
N ARG A 12 -2.94 4.50 -3.77
CA ARG A 12 -3.19 3.29 -4.56
C ARG A 12 -3.31 2.05 -3.66
N TYR A 13 -2.47 1.92 -2.64
CA TYR A 13 -2.59 0.83 -1.66
C TYR A 13 -3.97 0.82 -0.97
N GLN A 14 -4.44 1.98 -0.51
CA GLN A 14 -5.75 2.10 0.15
C GLN A 14 -6.89 1.74 -0.81
N GLU A 15 -6.84 2.17 -2.07
CA GLU A 15 -7.84 1.80 -3.08
C GLU A 15 -7.85 0.29 -3.35
N VAL A 16 -6.68 -0.33 -3.48
CA VAL A 16 -6.55 -1.78 -3.68
C VAL A 16 -7.10 -2.53 -2.46
N GLN A 17 -6.81 -2.06 -1.24
CA GLN A 17 -7.37 -2.63 -0.01
C GLN A 17 -8.90 -2.55 0.04
N ILE A 18 -9.49 -1.41 -0.34
CA ILE A 18 -10.95 -1.25 -0.41
C ILE A 18 -11.55 -2.23 -1.45
N LYS A 19 -10.91 -2.37 -2.61
CA LYS A 19 -11.34 -3.32 -3.65
C LYS A 19 -11.21 -4.78 -3.16
N MET A 20 -10.14 -5.11 -2.45
CA MET A 20 -9.94 -6.45 -1.87
C MET A 20 -11.00 -6.82 -0.82
N LYS A 21 -11.47 -5.84 -0.02
CA LYS A 21 -12.57 -6.08 0.92
C LYS A 21 -13.88 -6.45 0.21
N LYS A 22 -14.09 -5.95 -1.01
CA LYS A 22 -15.29 -6.23 -1.81
C LYS A 22 -15.16 -7.48 -2.69
N SER A 23 -13.95 -7.90 -3.02
CA SER A 23 -13.68 -9.04 -3.89
C SER A 23 -12.34 -9.68 -3.54
N GLN A 24 -12.34 -10.97 -3.18
CA GLN A 24 -11.11 -11.75 -3.02
C GLN A 24 -10.50 -12.06 -4.40
N ASN A 25 -9.81 -11.07 -4.96
CA ASN A 25 -9.14 -11.20 -6.25
C ASN A 25 -7.63 -11.39 -6.07
N ASN A 26 -7.12 -12.52 -6.55
CA ASN A 26 -5.69 -12.85 -6.48
C ASN A 26 -4.78 -11.81 -7.18
N ARG A 27 -5.28 -11.11 -8.21
CA ARG A 27 -4.54 -10.01 -8.84
C ARG A 27 -4.33 -8.84 -7.89
N LEU A 28 -5.35 -8.45 -7.13
CA LEU A 28 -5.25 -7.36 -6.17
C LEU A 28 -4.29 -7.70 -5.02
N LYS A 29 -4.26 -8.98 -4.61
CA LYS A 29 -3.29 -9.46 -3.61
C LYS A 29 -1.84 -9.32 -4.10
N LYS A 30 -1.59 -9.65 -5.38
CA LYS A 30 -0.27 -9.48 -6.00
C LYS A 30 0.13 -8.00 -6.08
N GLU A 31 -0.78 -7.14 -6.57
CA GLU A 31 -0.56 -5.69 -6.66
C GLU A 31 -0.26 -5.07 -5.29
N THR A 32 -0.99 -5.50 -4.25
CA THR A 32 -0.75 -5.06 -2.86
C THR A 32 0.66 -5.40 -2.40
N GLY A 33 1.14 -6.61 -2.68
CA GLY A 33 2.50 -7.04 -2.32
C GLY A 33 3.58 -6.25 -3.04
N GLU A 34 3.39 -5.95 -4.32
CA GLU A 34 4.32 -5.10 -5.10
C GLU A 34 4.40 -3.68 -4.53
N ILE A 35 3.26 -3.12 -4.09
CA ILE A 35 3.21 -1.81 -3.45
C ILE A 35 3.92 -1.82 -2.09
N GLU A 36 3.70 -2.85 -1.27
CA GLU A 36 4.36 -3.01 0.05
C GLU A 36 5.87 -3.14 -0.10
N GLN A 37 6.32 -3.98 -1.03
CA GLN A 37 7.75 -4.17 -1.29
C GLN A 37 8.40 -2.86 -1.76
N ARG A 38 7.76 -2.15 -2.70
CA ARG A 38 8.28 -0.86 -3.20
C ARG A 38 8.33 0.20 -2.11
N TYR A 39 7.32 0.27 -1.25
CA TYR A 39 7.31 1.20 -0.10
C TYR A 39 8.44 0.88 0.88
N TYR A 40 8.66 -0.41 1.18
CA TYR A 40 9.72 -0.85 2.07
C TYR A 40 11.12 -0.54 1.51
N HIS A 41 11.35 -0.78 0.22
CA HIS A 41 12.62 -0.42 -0.42
C HIS A 41 12.92 1.09 -0.35
N GLU A 42 11.88 1.93 -0.39
CA GLU A 42 12.02 3.38 -0.40
C GLU A 42 12.09 4.01 0.99
N THR A 43 11.37 3.45 1.98
CA THR A 43 11.20 4.07 3.31
C THR A 43 11.83 3.26 4.44
N GLY A 44 12.18 2.00 4.20
CA GLY A 44 12.57 1.04 5.23
C GLY A 44 11.44 0.64 6.17
N ARG A 45 10.20 1.09 5.92
CA ARG A 45 9.05 0.85 6.79
C ARG A 45 8.03 -0.07 6.14
N ASN A 46 7.29 -0.79 6.98
CA ASN A 46 6.19 -1.61 6.49
C ASN A 46 4.95 -0.73 6.31
N LEU A 47 4.50 -0.59 5.06
CA LEU A 47 3.35 0.23 4.69
C LEU A 47 2.08 -0.13 5.48
N LYS A 48 1.85 -1.42 5.79
CA LYS A 48 0.71 -1.84 6.63
C LYS A 48 0.76 -1.24 8.02
N LEU A 49 1.93 -1.27 8.64
CA LEU A 49 2.10 -0.81 10.02
C LEU A 49 2.03 0.72 10.06
N ASP A 50 2.71 1.37 9.12
CA ASP A 50 2.76 2.82 9.00
C ASP A 50 1.35 3.42 8.78
N LEU A 51 0.51 2.77 7.96
CA LEU A 51 -0.89 3.18 7.80
C LEU A 51 -1.76 2.87 9.01
N LYS A 52 -1.47 1.78 9.75
CA LYS A 52 -2.23 1.42 10.95
C LYS A 52 -1.90 2.35 12.12
N GLU A 53 -0.64 2.77 12.26
CA GLU A 53 -0.22 3.76 13.25
C GLU A 53 -0.78 5.17 12.97
N ASN A 54 -0.94 5.54 11.70
CA ASN A 54 -1.45 6.86 11.33
C ASN A 54 -3.00 6.97 11.37
N THR A 55 -3.69 5.95 11.89
CA THR A 55 -5.16 5.92 12.06
C THR A 55 -5.56 5.91 13.55
N VAL A 56 -4.76 6.54 14.43
CA VAL A 56 -5.03 6.72 15.87
C VAL A 56 -5.10 8.20 16.20
#